data_AF-A0A5E5A2R6-F1
#
_entry.id   AF-A0A5E5A2R6-F1
#
_cell.length_a   1.000
_cell.length_b   1.000
_cell.length_c   1.000
_cell.angle_alpha   90.00
_cell.angle_beta   90.00
_cell.angle_gamma   90.00
#
_symmetry.space_group_name_H-M   'P 1'
#
loop_
_entity.id
_entity.type
_entity.pdbx_description
1 polymer ?
#
loop_
_entity_poly.entity_id
_entity_poly.type
_entity_poly.pdbx_seq_one_letter_code
_entity_poly.pdbx_strand_id
1 'polypeptide(L)'
;MTPLTKVLGALLALAFAALLFSVQQFRLDAAQRRASAAEQEAKQLKVNLNDARENPVVITQYVDRVREVRVKGNTIIQKVPVYVTAQADAACTVPVGFVRLHDTAAANTALDDPSDSDARPSGVALSAVAATVADNYTAYHELVARYDALRDKLRRSPYVSIEEESVTR
;
A
#
# COMPACT_ATOMS: atom_id res chain seq x y z
N MET A 1 63.95 24.71 -48.76
CA MET A 1 63.39 24.20 -47.49
C MET A 1 64.22 23.01 -47.04
N THR A 2 64.80 23.06 -45.84
CA THR A 2 65.61 21.96 -45.30
C THR A 2 64.71 20.77 -44.93
N PRO A 3 65.21 19.51 -44.93
CA PRO A 3 64.42 18.33 -44.58
C PRO A 3 63.73 18.47 -43.21
N LEU A 4 64.36 19.19 -42.28
CA LEU A 4 63.84 19.47 -40.94
C LEU A 4 62.52 20.27 -40.95
N THR A 5 62.36 21.26 -41.83
CA THR A 5 61.13 22.07 -41.87
C THR A 5 59.93 21.31 -42.45
N LYS A 6 60.17 20.34 -43.34
CA LYS A 6 59.13 19.44 -43.87
C LYS A 6 58.64 18.46 -42.80
N VAL A 7 59.56 17.91 -42.01
CA VAL A 7 59.21 17.02 -40.87
C VAL A 7 58.42 17.77 -39.81
N LEU A 8 58.83 19.00 -39.47
CA LEU A 8 58.11 19.83 -38.49
C LEU A 8 56.68 20.18 -38.95
N GLY A 9 56.51 20.52 -40.24
CA GLY A 9 55.19 20.78 -40.82
C GLY A 9 54.27 19.55 -40.81
N ALA A 10 54.81 18.37 -41.11
CA ALA A 10 54.05 17.12 -41.05
C ALA A 10 53.62 16.76 -39.63
N LEU A 11 54.50 16.96 -38.63
CA LEU A 11 54.17 16.74 -37.22
C LEU A 11 53.10 17.71 -36.71
N LEU A 12 53.15 18.98 -37.12
CA LEU A 12 52.11 19.98 -36.80
C LEU A 12 50.76 19.60 -37.42
N ALA A 13 50.74 19.12 -38.67
CA ALA A 13 49.53 18.66 -39.32
C ALA A 13 48.92 17.43 -38.62
N LEU A 14 49.75 16.47 -38.20
CA LEU A 14 49.32 15.30 -37.44
C LEU A 14 48.80 15.68 -36.05
N ALA A 15 49.46 16.60 -35.34
CA ALA A 15 48.99 17.10 -34.05
C ALA A 15 47.64 17.81 -34.17
N PHE A 16 47.45 18.60 -35.22
CA PHE A 16 46.17 19.26 -35.51
C PHE A 16 45.06 18.25 -35.84
N ALA A 17 45.36 17.24 -36.66
CA ALA A 17 44.42 16.16 -36.96
C ALA A 17 44.04 15.36 -35.70
N ALA A 18 45.00 15.05 -34.83
CA ALA A 18 44.76 14.38 -33.56
C ALA A 18 43.89 15.22 -32.61
N LEU A 19 44.12 16.54 -32.55
CA LEU A 19 43.30 17.47 -31.77
C LEU A 19 41.85 17.51 -32.28
N LEU A 20 41.67 17.64 -33.60
CA LEU A 20 40.35 17.62 -34.22
C LEU A 20 39.62 16.30 -33.95
N PHE A 21 40.31 15.16 -34.09
CA PHE A 21 39.75 13.85 -33.79
C PHE A 21 39.36 13.74 -32.30
N SER A 22 40.20 14.20 -31.39
CA SER A 22 39.89 14.20 -29.95
C SER A 22 38.67 15.06 -29.62
N VAL A 23 38.52 16.24 -30.24
CA VAL A 23 37.34 17.09 -30.08
C VAL A 23 36.09 16.42 -30.62
N GLN A 24 36.18 15.76 -31.78
CA GLN A 24 35.06 15.00 -32.35
C GLN A 24 34.64 13.83 -31.47
N GLN A 25 35.59 13.03 -30.98
CA GLN A 25 35.33 11.92 -30.05
C GLN A 25 34.65 12.43 -28.77
N PHE A 26 35.15 13.51 -28.17
CA PHE A 26 34.52 14.09 -26.98
C PHE A 26 33.09 14.57 -27.24
N ARG A 27 32.83 15.16 -28.42
CA ARG A 27 31.47 15.58 -28.81
C ARG A 27 30.54 14.39 -29.03
N LEU A 28 31.03 13.32 -29.67
CA LEU A 28 30.27 12.08 -29.89
C LEU A 28 29.96 11.39 -28.56
N ASP A 29 30.95 11.24 -27.67
CA ASP A 29 30.74 10.68 -26.33
C ASP A 29 29.75 11.50 -25.52
N ALA A 30 29.86 12.82 -25.56
CA ALA A 30 28.93 13.70 -24.87
C ALA A 30 27.51 13.65 -25.49
N ALA A 31 27.38 13.44 -26.80
CA ALA A 31 26.09 13.22 -27.45
C ALA A 31 25.50 11.86 -27.08
N GLN A 32 26.30 10.80 -27.09
CA GLN A 32 25.92 9.45 -26.69
C GLN A 32 25.41 9.43 -25.25
N ARG A 33 26.13 10.05 -24.30
CA ARG A 33 25.71 10.15 -22.89
C ARG A 33 24.39 10.88 -22.73
N ARG A 34 24.19 12.00 -23.45
CA ARG A 34 22.92 12.73 -23.43
C ARG A 34 21.78 11.91 -23.99
N ALA A 35 22.01 11.17 -25.09
CA ALA A 35 21.02 10.29 -25.66
C ALA A 35 20.63 9.16 -24.68
N SER A 36 21.61 8.48 -24.08
CA SER A 36 21.34 7.44 -23.09
C SER A 36 20.64 7.98 -21.84
N ALA A 37 21.01 9.16 -21.35
CA ALA A 37 20.34 9.81 -20.24
C ALA A 37 18.89 10.16 -20.58
N ALA A 38 18.65 10.73 -21.77
CA ALA A 38 17.31 11.05 -22.25
C ALA A 38 16.44 9.80 -22.45
N GLU A 39 17.01 8.69 -22.93
CA GLU A 39 16.31 7.42 -23.03
C GLU A 39 15.93 6.84 -21.67
N GLN A 40 16.83 6.92 -20.68
CA GLN A 40 16.55 6.51 -19.31
C GLN A 40 15.47 7.38 -18.68
N GLU A 41 15.56 8.69 -18.86
CA GLU A 41 14.55 9.65 -18.40
C GLU A 41 13.19 9.37 -19.04
N ALA A 42 13.14 9.16 -20.36
CA ALA A 42 11.90 8.84 -21.07
C ALA A 42 11.28 7.52 -20.59
N LYS A 43 12.09 6.50 -20.32
CA LYS A 43 11.63 5.23 -19.72
C LYS A 43 11.05 5.48 -18.33
N GLN A 44 11.74 6.23 -17.48
CA GLN A 44 11.27 6.55 -16.13
C GLN A 44 9.98 7.38 -16.18
N LEU A 45 9.90 8.37 -17.06
CA LEU A 45 8.73 9.22 -17.21
C LEU A 45 7.51 8.41 -17.68
N LYS A 46 7.70 7.43 -18.57
CA LYS A 46 6.65 6.51 -18.99
C LYS A 46 6.12 5.68 -17.81
N VAL A 47 7.02 5.19 -16.97
CA VAL A 47 6.66 4.45 -15.74
C VAL A 47 5.88 5.36 -14.77
N ASN A 48 6.38 6.57 -14.50
CA ASN A 48 5.72 7.57 -13.66
C ASN A 48 4.32 7.93 -14.17
N LEU A 49 4.17 8.12 -15.49
CA LEU A 49 2.89 8.44 -16.11
C LEU A 49 1.86 7.32 -15.98
N ASN A 50 2.30 6.06 -16.13
CA ASN A 50 1.42 4.92 -15.94
C ASN A 50 0.94 4.83 -14.49
N ASP A 51 1.86 4.97 -13.52
CA ASP A 51 1.50 4.99 -12.09
C ASP A 51 0.55 6.15 -11.74
N ALA A 52 0.80 7.35 -12.28
CA ALA A 52 -0.07 8.51 -12.09
C ALA A 52 -1.48 8.34 -12.67
N ARG A 53 -1.63 7.54 -13.75
CA ARG A 53 -2.93 7.21 -14.35
C ARG A 53 -3.67 6.13 -13.58
N GLU A 54 -2.98 5.12 -13.08
CA GLU A 54 -3.60 4.00 -12.36
C GLU A 54 -4.01 4.36 -10.93
N ASN A 55 -3.22 5.20 -10.25
CA ASN A 55 -3.46 5.55 -8.84
C ASN A 55 -4.87 6.08 -8.55
N PRO A 56 -5.40 7.08 -9.29
CA PRO A 56 -6.77 7.56 -9.07
C PRO A 56 -7.83 6.46 -9.24
N VAL A 57 -7.67 5.57 -10.22
CA VAL A 57 -8.62 4.48 -10.48
C VAL A 57 -8.68 3.51 -9.31
N VAL A 58 -7.51 3.08 -8.81
CA VAL A 58 -7.42 2.19 -7.64
C VAL A 58 -8.03 2.87 -6.42
N ILE A 59 -7.74 4.16 -6.22
CA ILE A 59 -8.27 4.94 -5.10
C ILE A 59 -9.79 4.99 -5.12
N THR A 60 -10.38 5.37 -6.25
CA THR A 60 -11.85 5.43 -6.41
C THR A 60 -12.47 4.06 -6.15
N GLN A 61 -11.96 3.00 -6.77
CA GLN A 61 -12.53 1.66 -6.63
C GLN A 61 -12.54 1.15 -5.17
N TYR A 62 -11.45 1.31 -4.42
CA TYR A 62 -11.45 0.83 -3.03
C TYR A 62 -12.31 1.72 -2.13
N VAL A 63 -12.36 3.04 -2.37
CA VAL A 63 -13.23 3.96 -1.61
C VAL A 63 -14.70 3.57 -1.82
N ASP A 64 -15.09 3.22 -3.04
CA ASP A 64 -16.43 2.75 -3.36
C ASP A 64 -16.74 1.43 -2.67
N ARG A 65 -15.81 0.46 -2.67
CA ARG A 65 -15.96 -0.80 -1.92
C ARG A 65 -16.13 -0.57 -0.42
N VAL A 66 -15.31 0.30 0.18
CA VAL A 66 -15.43 0.66 1.61
C VAL A 66 -16.78 1.32 1.90
N ARG A 67 -17.26 2.20 1.02
CA ARG A 67 -18.58 2.83 1.16
C ARG A 67 -19.68 1.78 1.11
N GLU A 68 -19.63 0.84 0.18
CA GLU A 68 -20.62 -0.24 0.08
C GLU A 68 -20.65 -1.10 1.36
N VAL A 69 -19.47 -1.48 1.88
CA VAL A 69 -19.35 -2.21 3.15
C VAL A 69 -20.02 -1.44 4.28
N ARG A 70 -19.77 -0.14 4.42
CA ARG A 70 -20.42 0.71 5.43
C ARG A 70 -21.93 0.74 5.32
N VAL A 71 -22.45 0.90 4.10
CA VAL A 71 -23.90 0.93 3.87
C VAL A 71 -24.52 -0.40 4.29
N LYS A 72 -23.91 -1.53 3.91
CA LYS A 72 -24.38 -2.86 4.30
C LYS A 72 -24.31 -3.07 5.82
N GLY A 73 -23.18 -2.71 6.44
CA GLY A 73 -22.98 -2.78 7.88
C GLY A 73 -24.01 -1.99 8.67
N ASN A 74 -24.18 -0.70 8.34
CA ASN A 74 -25.20 0.16 8.95
C ASN A 74 -26.61 -0.40 8.79
N THR A 75 -26.92 -0.97 7.62
CA THR A 75 -28.21 -1.62 7.37
C THR A 75 -28.44 -2.82 8.28
N ILE A 76 -27.40 -3.63 8.53
CA ILE A 76 -27.46 -4.77 9.46
C ILE A 76 -27.64 -4.29 10.89
N ILE A 77 -26.85 -3.30 11.32
CA ILE A 77 -26.93 -2.73 12.68
C ILE A 77 -28.33 -2.16 12.97
N GLN A 78 -28.92 -1.43 12.01
CA GLN A 78 -30.29 -0.91 12.15
C GLN A 78 -31.35 -2.01 12.32
N LYS A 79 -31.07 -3.23 11.84
CA LYS A 79 -31.98 -4.37 11.99
C LYS A 79 -31.80 -5.10 13.33
N VAL A 80 -30.81 -4.77 14.15
CA VAL A 80 -30.61 -5.45 15.45
C VAL A 80 -31.90 -5.51 16.28
N PRO A 81 -32.70 -4.44 16.48
CA PRO A 81 -33.92 -4.53 17.28
C PRO A 81 -35.02 -5.43 16.70
N VAL A 82 -34.95 -5.73 15.40
CA VAL A 82 -35.88 -6.64 14.72
C VAL A 82 -35.52 -8.10 15.00
N TYR A 83 -34.22 -8.41 15.03
CA TYR A 83 -33.72 -9.78 15.26
C TYR A 83 -33.42 -10.09 16.73
N VAL A 84 -33.10 -9.08 17.53
CA VAL A 84 -32.96 -9.11 18.98
C VAL A 84 -34.11 -8.30 19.55
N THR A 85 -35.25 -8.96 19.73
CA THR A 85 -36.46 -8.32 20.25
C THR A 85 -36.24 -7.84 21.69
N ALA A 86 -36.97 -6.82 22.14
CA ALA A 86 -36.87 -6.32 23.52
C ALA A 86 -37.09 -7.42 24.58
N GLN A 87 -37.95 -8.41 24.29
CA GLN A 87 -38.16 -9.55 25.18
C GLN A 87 -36.93 -10.46 25.25
N ALA A 88 -36.31 -10.78 24.10
CA ALA A 88 -35.10 -11.60 24.06
C ALA A 88 -33.91 -10.86 24.71
N ASP A 89 -33.82 -9.55 24.48
CA ASP A 89 -32.80 -8.68 25.04
C ASP A 89 -32.89 -8.63 26.58
N ALA A 90 -34.10 -8.50 27.12
CA ALA A 90 -34.32 -8.52 28.57
C ALA A 90 -34.14 -9.91 29.20
N ALA A 91 -34.39 -10.98 28.43
CA ALA A 91 -34.26 -12.36 28.92
C ALA A 91 -32.80 -12.85 28.96
N CYS A 92 -31.88 -12.20 28.25
CA CYS A 92 -30.48 -12.60 28.17
C CYS A 92 -29.57 -11.60 28.88
N THR A 93 -29.12 -11.97 30.09
CA THR A 93 -28.16 -11.15 30.84
C THR A 93 -26.74 -11.37 30.33
N VAL A 94 -26.06 -10.28 29.93
CA VAL A 94 -24.63 -10.31 29.59
C VAL A 94 -23.80 -10.19 30.88
N PRO A 95 -22.95 -11.17 31.23
CA PRO A 95 -22.19 -11.15 32.47
C PRO A 95 -20.95 -10.24 32.38
N VAL A 96 -20.46 -9.74 33.52
CA VAL A 96 -19.23 -8.92 33.62
C VAL A 96 -18.03 -9.65 33.00
N GLY A 97 -17.90 -10.95 33.23
CA GLY A 97 -16.79 -11.74 32.69
C GLY A 97 -16.79 -11.81 31.16
N PHE A 98 -17.97 -11.80 30.53
CA PHE A 98 -18.07 -11.73 29.06
C PHE A 98 -17.50 -10.41 28.54
N VAL A 99 -17.88 -9.29 29.16
CA VAL A 99 -17.39 -7.96 28.76
C VAL A 99 -15.88 -7.87 28.95
N ARG A 100 -15.37 -8.31 30.10
CA ARG A 100 -13.93 -8.32 30.38
C ARG A 100 -13.14 -9.13 29.36
N LEU A 101 -13.61 -10.35 29.06
CA LEU A 101 -13.02 -11.21 28.04
C LEU A 101 -13.02 -10.52 26.65
N HIS A 102 -14.16 -9.96 26.26
CA HIS A 102 -14.33 -9.31 24.96
C HIS A 102 -13.44 -8.07 24.82
N ASP A 103 -13.38 -7.23 25.84
CA ASP A 103 -12.59 -5.99 25.82
C ASP A 103 -11.09 -6.27 25.83
N THR A 104 -10.64 -7.27 26.60
CA THR A 104 -9.25 -7.75 26.57
C THR A 104 -8.88 -8.28 25.19
N ALA A 105 -9.78 -9.06 24.55
CA ALA A 105 -9.56 -9.55 23.18
C ALA A 105 -9.47 -8.40 22.17
N ALA A 106 -10.36 -7.40 22.27
CA ALA A 106 -10.34 -6.22 21.42
C ALA A 106 -9.10 -5.34 21.63
N ALA A 107 -8.60 -5.25 22.86
CA ALA A 107 -7.38 -4.52 23.22
C ALA A 107 -6.10 -5.29 22.90
N ASN A 108 -6.19 -6.59 22.56
CA ASN A 108 -5.06 -7.49 22.40
C ASN A 108 -4.13 -7.50 23.63
N THR A 109 -4.72 -7.59 24.82
CA THR A 109 -4.01 -7.63 26.10
C THR A 109 -4.15 -8.99 26.78
N ALA A 110 -3.37 -9.24 27.84
CA ALA A 110 -3.53 -10.45 28.64
C ALA A 110 -4.82 -10.40 29.45
N LEU A 111 -5.48 -11.55 29.60
CA LEU A 111 -6.65 -11.70 30.45
C LEU A 111 -6.22 -12.16 31.84
N ASP A 112 -6.61 -11.41 32.87
CA ASP A 112 -6.40 -11.83 34.26
C ASP A 112 -7.29 -13.02 34.63
N ASP A 113 -6.95 -13.72 35.72
CA ASP A 113 -7.70 -14.88 36.20
C ASP A 113 -9.20 -14.58 36.40
N PRO A 114 -10.09 -15.58 36.26
CA PRO A 114 -11.51 -15.43 36.57
C PRO A 114 -11.74 -14.99 38.02
N SER A 115 -12.80 -14.21 38.23
CA SER A 115 -13.23 -13.74 39.55
C SER A 115 -14.71 -14.03 39.78
N ASP A 116 -15.14 -14.17 41.03
CA ASP A 116 -16.56 -14.34 41.40
C ASP A 116 -17.45 -13.20 40.88
N SER A 117 -16.86 -12.01 40.67
CA SER A 117 -17.58 -10.88 40.09
C SER A 117 -17.98 -11.10 38.63
N ASP A 118 -17.31 -12.02 37.91
CA ASP A 118 -17.54 -12.26 36.48
C ASP A 118 -18.96 -12.76 36.20
N ALA A 119 -19.60 -13.45 37.16
CA ALA A 119 -20.97 -13.94 37.02
C ALA A 119 -22.05 -12.86 37.19
N ARG A 120 -21.69 -11.65 37.64
CA ARG A 120 -22.66 -10.58 37.88
C ARG A 120 -23.20 -10.00 36.57
N PRO A 121 -24.43 -9.44 36.56
CA PRO A 121 -24.92 -8.67 35.43
C PRO A 121 -24.03 -7.46 35.14
N SER A 122 -23.60 -7.29 33.90
CA SER A 122 -22.78 -6.14 33.47
C SER A 122 -23.59 -4.86 33.25
N GLY A 123 -24.90 -5.00 33.02
CA GLY A 123 -25.76 -3.91 32.55
C GLY A 123 -25.68 -3.66 31.05
N VAL A 124 -24.83 -4.39 30.31
CA VAL A 124 -24.80 -4.37 28.84
C VAL A 124 -25.97 -5.19 28.30
N ALA A 125 -26.75 -4.60 27.41
CA ALA A 125 -27.84 -5.28 26.71
C ALA A 125 -27.30 -6.27 25.66
N LEU A 126 -27.99 -7.38 25.43
CA LEU A 126 -27.66 -8.33 24.36
C LEU A 126 -27.71 -7.64 22.98
N SER A 127 -28.66 -6.73 22.77
CA SER A 127 -28.75 -5.92 21.55
C SER A 127 -27.52 -5.03 21.34
N ALA A 128 -26.94 -4.49 22.41
CA ALA A 128 -25.70 -3.73 22.34
C ALA A 128 -24.54 -4.63 21.90
N VAL A 129 -24.42 -5.84 22.46
CA VAL A 129 -23.43 -6.84 22.01
C VAL A 129 -23.62 -7.16 20.53
N ALA A 130 -24.85 -7.43 20.08
CA ALA A 130 -25.14 -7.74 18.69
C ALA A 130 -24.76 -6.58 17.74
N ALA A 131 -25.05 -5.34 18.12
CA ALA A 131 -24.68 -4.15 17.35
C ALA A 131 -23.15 -3.98 17.29
N THR A 132 -22.44 -4.13 18.41
CA THR A 132 -20.98 -4.06 18.48
C THR A 132 -20.31 -5.15 17.64
N VAL A 133 -20.81 -6.38 17.66
CA VAL A 133 -20.28 -7.48 16.84
C VAL A 133 -20.49 -7.20 15.35
N ALA A 134 -21.69 -6.73 14.96
CA ALA A 134 -21.97 -6.35 13.58
C ALA A 134 -21.09 -5.19 13.09
N ASP A 135 -20.82 -4.21 13.95
CA ASP A 135 -19.91 -3.10 13.66
C ASP A 135 -18.46 -3.58 13.49
N ASN A 136 -17.98 -4.47 14.37
CA ASN A 136 -16.66 -5.10 14.24
C ASN A 136 -16.49 -5.86 12.91
N TYR A 137 -17.50 -6.62 12.48
CA TYR A 137 -17.45 -7.29 11.17
C TYR A 137 -17.47 -6.30 10.01
N THR A 138 -18.19 -5.19 10.14
CA THR A 138 -18.17 -4.11 9.16
C THR A 138 -16.76 -3.52 9.04
N ALA A 139 -16.13 -3.17 10.17
CA ALA A 139 -14.77 -2.66 10.22
C ALA A 139 -13.75 -3.65 9.63
N TYR A 140 -13.90 -4.95 9.92
CA TYR A 140 -13.07 -6.00 9.32
C TYR A 140 -13.18 -6.02 7.79
N HIS A 141 -14.40 -5.97 7.24
CA HIS A 141 -14.58 -5.94 5.78
C HIS A 141 -14.04 -4.65 5.14
N GLU A 142 -14.09 -3.51 5.84
CA GLU A 142 -13.42 -2.29 5.37
C GLU A 142 -11.89 -2.46 5.32
N LEU A 143 -11.31 -3.08 6.35
CA LEU A 143 -9.89 -3.36 6.41
C LEU A 143 -9.47 -4.28 5.27
N VAL A 144 -10.23 -5.35 5.01
CA VAL A 144 -9.99 -6.25 3.87
C VAL A 144 -10.02 -5.50 2.55
N ALA A 145 -11.04 -4.65 2.32
CA ALA A 145 -11.14 -3.87 1.08
C ALA A 145 -9.95 -2.92 0.87
N ARG A 146 -9.43 -2.31 1.94
CA ARG A 146 -8.24 -1.45 1.91
C ARG A 146 -6.96 -2.27 1.70
N TYR A 147 -6.85 -3.42 2.37
CA TYR A 147 -5.71 -4.31 2.25
C TYR A 147 -5.59 -4.87 0.84
N ASP A 148 -6.69 -5.35 0.25
CA ASP A 148 -6.70 -5.84 -1.13
C ASP A 148 -6.28 -4.75 -2.11
N ALA A 149 -6.76 -3.52 -1.93
CA ALA A 149 -6.37 -2.38 -2.75
C ALA A 149 -4.88 -2.03 -2.62
N LEU A 150 -4.33 -2.07 -1.41
CA LEU A 150 -2.92 -1.87 -1.17
C LEU A 150 -2.08 -2.98 -1.82
N ARG A 151 -2.46 -4.25 -1.61
CA ARG A 151 -1.78 -5.41 -2.20
C ARG A 151 -1.78 -5.33 -3.72
N ASP A 152 -2.92 -5.00 -4.32
CA ASP A 152 -3.04 -4.88 -5.77
C ASP A 152 -2.22 -3.70 -6.32
N LYS A 153 -2.10 -2.61 -5.56
CA LYS A 153 -1.21 -1.49 -5.89
C LYS A 153 0.25 -1.91 -5.82
N LEU A 154 0.66 -2.61 -4.76
CA LEU A 154 2.05 -3.06 -4.60
C LEU A 154 2.46 -4.05 -5.70
N ARG A 155 1.59 -5.01 -6.06
CA ARG A 155 1.85 -5.96 -7.16
C ARG A 155 2.02 -5.31 -8.52
N ARG A 156 1.36 -4.17 -8.76
CA ARG A 156 1.48 -3.39 -9.99
C ARG A 156 2.57 -2.33 -9.93
N SER A 157 3.15 -2.11 -8.75
CA SER A 157 4.15 -1.06 -8.57
C SER A 157 5.45 -1.43 -9.27
N PRO A 158 5.95 -0.58 -10.18
CA PRO A 158 7.26 -0.79 -10.80
C PRO A 158 8.42 -0.51 -9.83
N TYR A 159 8.12 -0.01 -8.62
CA TYR A 159 9.09 0.38 -7.60
C TYR A 159 9.24 -0.64 -6.48
N VAL A 160 8.34 -1.62 -6.38
CA VAL A 160 8.33 -2.59 -5.29
C VAL A 160 8.48 -3.99 -5.88
N SER A 161 9.63 -4.60 -5.65
CA SER A 161 9.82 -6.04 -5.82
C SER A 161 9.43 -6.73 -4.52
N ILE A 162 8.36 -7.53 -4.54
CA ILE A 162 8.02 -8.40 -3.41
C ILE A 162 8.83 -9.67 -3.58
N GLU A 163 9.84 -9.88 -2.73
CA GLU A 163 10.52 -11.18 -2.65
C GLU A 163 9.51 -12.20 -2.14
N GLU A 164 9.33 -13.32 -2.87
CA GLU A 164 8.54 -14.44 -2.36
C GLU A 164 9.28 -15.01 -1.15
N GLU A 165 8.72 -14.81 0.04
CA GLU A 165 9.23 -15.42 1.26
C GLU A 165 9.19 -16.94 1.06
N SER A 166 10.36 -17.58 0.97
CA SER A 166 10.47 -19.02 0.88
C SER A 166 10.00 -19.60 2.20
N VAL A 167 8.70 -19.88 2.32
CA VAL A 167 8.16 -20.66 3.42
C VAL A 167 8.62 -22.10 3.19
N THR A 168 9.84 -22.40 3.62
CA THR A 168 10.29 -23.78 3.86
C THR A 168 9.33 -24.39 4.88
N ARG A 169 8.40 -25.19 4.38
CA ARG A 169 7.60 -26.14 5.16
C ARG A 169 8.49 -27.19 5.81
#